data_AF-A0AAW9EF70-F1
#
_entry.id   AF-A0AAW9EF70-F1
#
_cell.length_a   1.000
_cell.length_b   1.000
_cell.length_c   1.000
_cell.angle_alpha   90.00
_cell.angle_beta   90.00
_cell.angle_gamma   90.00
#
_symmetry.space_group_name_H-M   'P 1'
#
loop_
_entity.id
_entity.type
_entity.pdbx_description
1 polymer ?
#
loop_
_entity_poly.entity_id
_entity_poly.type
_entity_poly.pdbx_seq_one_letter_code
_entity_poly.pdbx_strand_id
1 'polypeptide(L)' 'VIYAGTFSKMMYPEFRLGFLVVPPGLQEQIMVTKYYSDLGTSYLEQAVMANFIEEGHYASHVRRIRKACYERRTALVNA' A
#
# COMPACT_ATOMS: atom_id res chain seq x y z
N VAL A 1 -16.70 6.79 -6.33
CA VAL A 1 -15.82 6.61 -5.15
C VAL A 1 -14.39 6.45 -5.64
N ILE A 2 -13.43 7.10 -4.97
CA ILE A 2 -12.00 6.88 -5.21
C ILE A 2 -11.45 6.17 -3.97
N TYR A 3 -10.79 5.03 -4.15
CA TYR A 3 -10.14 4.32 -3.06
C TYR A 3 -8.64 4.60 -3.09
N ALA A 4 -8.09 5.06 -1.97
CA ALA A 4 -6.67 5.31 -1.79
C ALA A 4 -6.06 4.27 -0.84
N GLY A 5 -5.12 3.50 -1.36
CA GLY A 5 -4.35 2.50 -0.63
C GLY A 5 -2.88 2.91 -0.49
N THR A 6 -2.25 2.46 0.59
CA THR A 6 -0.81 2.65 0.84
C THR A 6 -0.21 1.39 1.44
N PHE A 7 1.06 1.11 1.11
CA PHE A 7 1.82 0.02 1.72
C PHE A 7 2.58 0.45 2.98
N SER A 8 2.72 1.76 3.25
CA SER A 8 3.55 2.30 4.36
C SER A 8 3.19 1.76 5.74
N LYS A 9 1.91 1.42 5.98
CA LYS A 9 1.43 0.93 7.30
C LYS A 9 1.61 -0.57 7.51
N MET A 10 1.69 -1.34 6.42
CA MET A 10 1.81 -2.79 6.48
C MET A 10 3.22 -3.27 6.15
N MET A 11 4.03 -2.46 5.47
CA MET A 11 5.43 -2.71 5.15
C MET A 11 6.32 -1.80 6.00
N TYR A 12 6.97 -0.81 5.40
CA TYR A 12 7.76 0.22 6.08
C TYR A 12 7.49 1.60 5.43
N PRO A 13 7.57 2.72 6.18
CA PRO A 13 7.19 4.04 5.68
C PRO A 13 7.97 4.53 4.46
N GLU A 14 9.26 4.21 4.39
CA GLU A 14 10.21 4.66 3.38
C GLU A 14 10.00 3.96 2.02
N PHE A 15 9.10 2.97 1.95
CA PHE A 15 8.77 2.29 0.71
C PHE A 15 8.04 3.17 -0.31
N ARG A 16 7.48 4.30 0.14
CA ARG A 16 6.77 5.34 -0.65
C ARG A 16 5.84 4.83 -1.76
N LEU A 17 5.25 3.65 -1.55
CA LEU A 17 4.40 2.98 -2.53
C LEU A 17 2.94 2.97 -2.06
N GLY A 18 2.04 3.28 -2.98
CA GLY A 18 0.60 3.27 -2.79
C GLY A 18 -0.12 3.12 -4.13
N PHE A 19 -1.45 3.08 -4.09
CA PHE A 19 -2.28 2.89 -5.27
C PHE A 19 -3.61 3.61 -5.14
N LEU A 20 -4.23 3.88 -6.29
CA LEU A 20 -5.58 4.43 -6.38
C LEU A 20 -6.45 3.49 -7.20
N VAL A 21 -7.67 3.22 -6.73
CA VAL A 21 -8.72 2.60 -7.54
C VAL A 21 -9.73 3.68 -7.87
N VAL A 22 -9.89 3.97 -9.16
CA VAL A 22 -10.60 5.14 -9.67
C VAL A 22 -11.61 4.72 -10.76
N PRO A 23 -12.71 5.48 -10.95
CA PRO A 23 -13.60 5.29 -12.09
C PRO A 23 -12.86 5.39 -13.43
N PRO A 24 -13.24 4.61 -14.46
CA PRO A 24 -12.57 4.63 -15.76
C PRO A 24 -12.44 6.03 -16.38
N GLY A 25 -13.48 6.86 -16.28
CA GLY A 25 -13.49 8.23 -16.81
C GLY A 25 -12.51 9.21 -16.14
N LEU A 26 -11.86 8.81 -15.04
CA LEU A 26 -10.86 9.64 -14.35
C LEU A 26 -9.42 9.12 -14.51
N GLN A 27 -9.21 7.96 -15.14
CA GLN A 27 -7.89 7.32 -15.23
C GLN A 27 -6.87 8.21 -15.93
N GLU A 28 -7.21 8.74 -17.12
CA GLU A 28 -6.30 9.58 -17.91
C GLU A 28 -5.89 10.86 -17.16
N GLN A 29 -6.87 11.59 -16.62
CA GLN A 29 -6.63 12.82 -15.87
C GLN A 29 -5.72 12.57 -14.65
N ILE A 30 -5.92 11.47 -13.94
CA ILE A 30 -5.11 11.11 -12.76
C ILE A 30 -3.70 10.69 -13.18
N MET A 31 -3.53 9.92 -14.26
CA MET A 31 -2.21 9.54 -14.77
C MET A 31 -1.40 10.76 -15.19
N VAL A 32 -2.01 11.69 -15.94
CA VAL A 32 -1.37 12.94 -16.35
C VAL A 32 -0.98 13.78 -15.13
N THR A 33 -1.90 13.94 -14.17
CA THR A 33 -1.62 14.70 -12.94
C THR A 33 -0.48 14.07 -12.13
N LYS A 34 -0.48 12.74 -11.99
CA LYS A 34 0.59 11.99 -11.29
C LYS A 34 1.94 12.24 -11.96
N TYR A 35 2.01 12.10 -13.28
CA TYR A 35 3.25 12.31 -14.04
C TYR A 35 3.85 13.70 -13.79
N TYR A 36 3.03 14.75 -13.84
CA TYR A 36 3.51 16.11 -13.58
C TYR A 36 3.77 16.43 -12.09
N SER A 37 3.24 15.64 -11.15
CA SER A 37 3.41 15.90 -9.72
C SER A 37 4.72 15.38 -9.14
N ASP A 38 5.16 14.19 -9.56
CA ASP A 38 6.34 13.54 -8.97
C ASP A 38 7.19 12.72 -9.97
N LEU A 39 6.88 12.80 -11.27
CA LEU A 39 7.59 12.14 -12.39
C LEU A 39 7.61 10.60 -12.35
N GLY A 40 7.10 9.97 -11.30
CA GLY A 40 7.07 8.52 -11.17
C GLY A 40 7.28 8.02 -9.75
N THR A 41 7.16 6.72 -9.59
CA THR A 41 7.46 6.00 -8.35
C THR A 41 8.60 5.04 -8.65
N SER A 42 9.43 4.71 -7.65
CA SER A 42 10.57 3.80 -7.81
C SER A 42 10.15 2.50 -8.52
N TYR A 43 10.84 2.16 -9.61
CA TYR A 43 10.58 0.93 -10.36
C TYR A 43 10.99 -0.31 -9.55
N LEU A 44 12.13 -0.25 -8.86
CA LEU A 44 12.63 -1.37 -8.08
C LEU A 44 11.66 -1.76 -6.95
N GLU A 45 11.13 -0.77 -6.23
CA GLU A 45 10.16 -1.00 -5.16
C GLU A 45 8.86 -1.59 -5.70
N GLN A 46 8.39 -1.13 -6.86
CA GLN A 46 7.22 -1.70 -7.55
C GLN A 46 7.45 -3.16 -7.95
N ALA A 47 8.59 -3.47 -8.56
CA ALA A 47 8.93 -4.82 -8.99
C ALA A 47 9.05 -5.79 -7.81
N VAL A 48 9.74 -5.37 -6.74
CA VAL A 48 9.85 -6.17 -5.51
C VAL A 48 8.47 -6.40 -4.89
N MET A 49 7.62 -5.37 -4.82
CA MET A 49 6.27 -5.51 -4.27
C MET A 49 5.40 -6.44 -5.13
N ALA A 50 5.50 -6.34 -6.46
CA ALA A 50 4.76 -7.20 -7.38
C ALA A 50 5.10 -8.68 -7.13
N ASN A 51 6.39 -9.03 -7.13
CA ASN A 51 6.84 -10.40 -6.84
C ASN A 51 6.39 -10.85 -5.44
N PHE A 52 6.54 -10.00 -4.42
CA PHE A 52 6.15 -10.30 -3.05
C PHE A 52 4.64 -10.56 -2.89
N ILE A 53 3.80 -9.93 -3.72
CA ILE A 53 2.36 -10.18 -3.78
C ILE A 53 2.07 -11.47 -4.54
N GLU A 54 2.67 -11.65 -5.73
CA GLU A 54 2.44 -12.82 -6.60
C GLU A 54 2.84 -14.13 -5.92
N GLU A 55 3.94 -14.13 -5.16
CA GLU A 55 4.42 -15.26 -4.37
C GLU A 55 3.58 -15.51 -3.10
N GLY A 56 2.58 -14.66 -2.81
CA GLY A 56 1.68 -14.79 -1.66
C GLY A 56 2.28 -14.36 -0.31
N HIS A 57 3.51 -13.86 -0.30
CA HIS A 57 4.20 -13.43 0.90
C HIS A 57 3.53 -12.22 1.56
N TYR A 58 3.02 -11.28 0.76
CA TYR A 58 2.32 -10.10 1.29
C TYR A 58 1.07 -10.47 2.12
N ALA A 59 0.25 -11.39 1.64
CA ALA A 59 -0.95 -11.82 2.36
C ALA A 59 -0.60 -12.44 3.73
N SER A 60 0.44 -13.27 3.76
CA SER A 60 0.95 -13.89 4.98
C SER A 60 1.50 -12.86 5.97
N HIS A 61 2.24 -11.87 5.45
CA HIS A 61 2.76 -10.76 6.24
C HIS A 61 1.66 -9.90 6.85
N VAL A 62 0.65 -9.50 6.07
CA VAL A 62 -0.49 -8.71 6.57
C VAL A 62 -1.24 -9.43 7.68
N ARG A 63 -1.44 -10.76 7.58
CA ARG A 63 -2.07 -11.55 8.65
C ARG A 63 -1.26 -11.46 9.96
N ARG A 64 0.07 -11.58 9.87
CA ARG A 64 0.98 -11.47 11.02
C ARG A 64 0.91 -10.08 11.66
N ILE A 65 0.97 -9.02 10.85
CA ILE A 65 0.93 -7.63 11.34
C ILE A 65 -0.42 -7.32 12.00
N ARG A 66 -1.54 -7.74 11.39
CA ARG A 66 -2.88 -7.54 11.97
C ARG A 66 -3.02 -8.21 13.34
N LYS A 67 -2.51 -9.43 13.50
CA LYS A 67 -2.49 -10.12 14.79
C LYS A 67 -1.72 -9.32 15.84
N ALA A 68 -0.51 -8.88 15.52
CA ALA A 68 0.30 -8.08 16.44
C ALA A 68 -0.36 -6.74 16.82
N CYS A 69 -0.96 -6.03 15.87
CA CYS A 69 -1.69 -4.79 16.13
C CYS A 69 -2.92 -5.02 17.02
N TYR A 70 -3.64 -6.13 16.81
CA TYR A 70 -4.79 -6.50 17.63
C TYR A 70 -4.37 -6.83 19.08
N GLU A 71 -3.29 -7.57 19.27
CA GLU A 71 -2.75 -7.90 20.60
C GLU A 71 -2.33 -6.62 21.35
N ARG A 72 -1.60 -5.72 20.69
CA ARG A 72 -1.21 -4.42 21.28
C ARG A 72 -2.43 -3.57 21.64
N ARG A 73 -3.43 -3.51 20.75
CA ARG A 73 -4.68 -2.79 21.03
C ARG A 73 -5.41 -3.38 22.23
N THR A 74 -5.52 -4.71 22.30
CA THR A 74 -6.20 -5.39 23.41
C THR A 74 -5.51 -5.13 24.74
N ALA A 75 -4.17 -5.20 24.76
CA ALA A 75 -3.40 -4.87 25.96
C ALA A 75 -3.63 -3.41 26.42
N LEU A 76 -3.68 -2.46 25.48
CA LEU A 76 -3.92 -1.05 25.78
C LEU A 76 -5.35 -0.77 26.25
N VAL A 77 -6.35 -1.50 25.75
CA VAL A 77 -7.75 -1.33 26.16
C VAL A 77 -8.03 -1.97 27.52
N ASN A 78 -7.28 -3.01 27.89
CA ASN A 78 -7.45 -3.73 29.16
C ASN A 78 -6.56 -3.20 30.30
N ALA A 79 -5.71 -2.20 30.04
CA ALA A 79 -4.89 -1.51 31.03
C ALA A 79 -5.69 -0.41 31.73
#